data_AF-A0A7K8Q309-F1
#
_entry.id   AF-A0A7K8Q309-F1
#
_cell.length_a   1.000
_cell.length_b   1.000
_cell.length_c   1.000
_cell.angle_alpha   90.00
_cell.angle_beta   90.00
_cell.angle_gamma   90.00
#
_symmetry.space_group_name_H-M   'P 1'
#
loop_
_entity.id
_entity.type
_entity.pdbx_description
1 polymer ?
#
loop_
_entity_poly.entity_id
_entity_poly.type
_entity_poly.pdbx_seq_one_letter_code
_entity_poly.pdbx_strand_id
1 'polypeptide(L)'
;CVVCILANYSRSGEVKTTITMGVVGYPNVGKSSLINSLKRSRACGVGATPGVTRCLQAVQLDQHIQLLDCPGVVMETGDPPAAAPLRGALAPQRLRDPLSPAAAILRRCPPQQVGGG
;
A
#
# COMPACT_ATOMS: atom_id res chain seq x y z
N CYS A 1 0.38 -13.24 15.38
CA CYS A 1 -0.26 -13.01 14.05
C CYS A 1 -1.10 -11.73 14.14
N VAL A 2 -1.10 -10.87 13.11
CA VAL A 2 -1.91 -9.64 13.07
C VAL A 2 -3.38 -9.94 13.39
N VAL A 3 -3.94 -11.02 12.83
CA VAL A 3 -5.32 -11.48 13.08
C VAL A 3 -5.62 -11.70 14.56
N CYS A 4 -4.68 -12.21 15.35
CA CYS A 4 -4.89 -12.43 16.79
C CYS A 4 -5.04 -11.11 17.56
N ILE A 5 -4.29 -10.07 17.17
CA ILE A 5 -4.42 -8.74 17.76
C ILE A 5 -5.81 -8.19 17.44
N LEU A 6 -6.23 -8.30 16.17
CA LEU A 6 -7.56 -7.85 15.73
C LEU A 6 -8.70 -8.55 16.48
N ALA A 7 -8.58 -9.87 16.69
CA ALA A 7 -9.54 -10.66 17.43
C ALA A 7 -9.57 -10.33 18.94
N ASN A 8 -8.46 -9.87 19.53
CA ASN A 8 -8.46 -9.38 20.90
C ASN A 8 -9.22 -8.07 21.04
N TYR A 9 -9.09 -7.15 20.07
CA TYR A 9 -9.88 -5.92 20.05
C TYR A 9 -11.38 -6.20 19.89
N SER A 10 -11.79 -7.26 19.17
CA SER A 10 -13.21 -7.63 19.04
C SER A 10 -13.83 -8.20 20.31
N ARG A 11 -13.03 -8.42 21.36
CA ARG A 11 -13.46 -8.96 22.66
C ARG A 11 -13.45 -7.92 23.77
N SER A 12 -13.01 -6.68 23.52
CA SER A 12 -12.80 -5.67 24.57
C SER A 12 -14.07 -4.93 25.02
N GLY A 13 -15.25 -5.47 24.77
CA GLY A 13 -16.52 -4.99 25.29
C GLY A 13 -17.51 -6.14 25.34
N GLU A 14 -18.38 -6.20 26.35
CA GLU A 14 -19.35 -7.28 26.61
C GLU A 14 -20.37 -7.52 25.47
N VAL A 15 -20.27 -6.79 24.36
CA VAL A 15 -21.09 -6.93 23.18
C VAL A 15 -20.21 -7.41 22.02
N LYS A 16 -20.55 -8.58 21.45
CA LYS A 16 -19.95 -9.06 20.18
C LYS A 16 -20.29 -8.07 19.06
N THR A 17 -19.48 -7.03 18.90
CA THR A 17 -19.62 -6.04 17.83
C THR A 17 -18.63 -6.36 16.72
N THR A 18 -19.09 -6.20 15.47
CA THR A 18 -18.22 -6.32 14.30
C THR A 18 -17.27 -5.13 14.26
N ILE A 19 -15.96 -5.39 14.20
CA ILE A 19 -14.94 -4.33 14.08
C ILE A 19 -14.64 -4.07 12.62
N THR A 20 -14.66 -2.80 12.23
CA THR A 20 -14.20 -2.34 10.91
C THR A 20 -12.88 -1.60 11.03
N MET A 21 -11.88 -1.97 10.22
CA MET A 21 -10.56 -1.34 10.25
C MET A 21 -10.07 -0.98 8.86
N GLY A 22 -9.61 0.25 8.68
CA GLY A 22 -9.01 0.70 7.43
C GLY A 22 -7.50 0.54 7.37
N VAL A 23 -7.00 0.08 6.22
CA VAL A 23 -5.57 0.06 5.90
C VAL A 23 -5.25 1.29 5.07
N VAL A 24 -4.49 2.22 5.66
CA VAL A 24 -4.06 3.47 5.02
C VAL A 24 -2.55 3.52 4.87
N GLY A 25 -2.07 4.24 3.85
CA GLY A 25 -0.64 4.38 3.58
C GLY A 25 -0.35 4.81 2.15
N TYR A 26 0.93 4.98 1.84
CA TYR A 26 1.38 5.45 0.52
C TYR A 26 0.91 4.52 -0.61
N PRO A 27 0.78 4.99 -1.86
CA PRO A 27 0.56 4.11 -3.00
C PRO A 27 1.65 3.02 -3.08
N ASN A 28 1.29 1.85 -3.62
CA ASN A 28 2.21 0.74 -3.90
C ASN A 28 2.96 0.11 -2.71
N VAL A 29 2.66 0.48 -1.46
CA VAL A 29 3.24 -0.19 -0.26
C VAL A 29 2.67 -1.59 0.04
N GLY A 30 1.75 -2.09 -0.80
CA GLY A 30 1.20 -3.43 -0.66
C GLY A 30 -0.03 -3.56 0.27
N LYS A 31 -0.79 -2.49 0.51
CA LYS A 31 -2.03 -2.51 1.33
C LYS A 31 -3.02 -3.61 0.90
N SER A 32 -3.37 -3.64 -0.39
CA SER A 32 -4.25 -4.63 -0.98
C SER A 32 -3.66 -6.06 -0.92
N SER A 33 -2.34 -6.17 -1.03
CA SER A 33 -1.64 -7.46 -0.87
C SER A 33 -1.70 -7.97 0.57
N LEU A 34 -1.60 -7.09 1.57
CA LEU A 34 -1.77 -7.44 2.98
C LEU A 34 -3.18 -7.94 3.25
N ILE A 35 -4.20 -7.25 2.75
CA ILE A 35 -5.61 -7.66 2.92
C ILE A 35 -5.85 -9.02 2.26
N ASN A 36 -5.36 -9.23 1.04
CA ASN A 36 -5.46 -10.53 0.36
C ASN A 36 -4.74 -11.64 1.12
N SER A 37 -3.57 -11.36 1.70
CA SER A 37 -2.82 -12.32 2.52
C SER A 37 -3.56 -12.67 3.80
N LEU A 38 -4.19 -11.69 4.46
CA LEU A 38 -5.00 -11.92 5.67
C LEU A 38 -6.25 -12.75 5.33
N LYS A 39 -6.92 -12.44 4.21
CA LYS A 39 -8.11 -13.17 3.77
C LYS A 39 -7.80 -14.53 3.13
N ARG A 40 -6.53 -14.80 2.78
CA ARG A 40 -6.09 -15.99 2.03
C ARG A 40 -6.83 -16.18 0.70
N SER A 41 -7.32 -15.09 0.12
CA SER A 41 -8.01 -15.07 -1.18
C SER A 41 -7.81 -13.73 -1.88
N ARG A 42 -8.01 -13.69 -3.20
CA ARG A 42 -7.94 -12.46 -3.99
C ARG A 42 -9.24 -11.68 -3.87
N ALA A 43 -9.33 -10.80 -2.88
CA ALA A 43 -10.48 -9.91 -2.69
C ALA A 43 -10.24 -8.48 -3.22
N CYS A 44 -9.01 -8.00 -3.15
CA CYS A 44 -8.59 -6.70 -3.68
C CYS A 44 -7.74 -6.87 -4.93
N GLY A 45 -7.87 -5.95 -5.88
CA GLY A 45 -6.97 -5.86 -7.03
C GLY A 45 -5.55 -5.51 -6.56
N VAL A 46 -4.55 -6.19 -7.12
CA VAL A 46 -3.13 -5.89 -6.85
C VAL A 46 -2.41 -5.64 -8.17
N GLY A 47 -1.53 -4.64 -8.18
CA GLY A 47 -0.72 -4.30 -9.34
C GLY A 47 0.38 -3.31 -8.98
N ALA A 48 1.44 -3.26 -9.79
CA ALA A 48 2.59 -2.39 -9.57
C ALA A 48 2.34 -0.93 -9.98
N THR A 49 1.24 -0.66 -10.69
CA THR A 49 0.87 0.69 -11.13
C THR A 49 0.13 1.40 -9.99
N PRO A 50 0.55 2.60 -9.58
CA PRO A 50 -0.21 3.38 -8.60
C PRO A 50 -1.61 3.72 -9.16
N GLY A 51 -2.64 3.62 -8.31
CA GLY A 51 -4.04 3.85 -8.70
C GLY A 51 -4.83 2.59 -9.07
N VAL A 52 -4.37 1.39 -8.67
CA VAL A 52 -5.15 0.15 -8.74
C VAL A 52 -6.36 0.22 -7.78
N THR A 53 -6.14 0.61 -6.53
CA THR A 53 -7.21 0.90 -5.56
C THR A 53 -7.75 2.30 -5.80
N ARG A 54 -8.79 2.42 -6.63
CA ARG A 54 -9.42 3.72 -7.00
C ARG A 54 -10.53 4.15 -6.04
N CYS A 55 -11.15 3.19 -5.36
CA CYS A 55 -12.25 3.40 -4.44
C CYS A 55 -11.99 2.64 -3.15
N LEU A 56 -12.59 3.08 -2.06
CA LEU A 56 -12.58 2.36 -0.78
C LEU A 56 -13.32 1.03 -0.94
N GLN A 57 -12.67 -0.08 -0.61
CA GLN A 57 -13.26 -1.42 -0.73
C GLN A 57 -13.35 -2.09 0.64
N ALA A 58 -14.55 -2.56 1.00
CA ALA A 58 -14.75 -3.34 2.22
C ALA A 58 -14.53 -4.84 1.95
N VAL A 59 -13.75 -5.48 2.80
CA VAL A 59 -13.39 -6.90 2.72
C VAL A 59 -13.70 -7.56 4.05
N GLN A 60 -14.72 -8.41 4.08
CA GLN A 60 -15.00 -9.24 5.25
C GLN A 60 -13.89 -10.28 5.42
N LEU A 61 -13.26 -10.27 6.59
CA LEU A 61 -12.23 -11.23 6.99
C LEU A 61 -12.84 -12.40 7.76
N ASP A 62 -13.77 -12.10 8.67
CA ASP A 62 -14.53 -13.08 9.45
C ASP A 62 -15.87 -12.47 9.91
N GLN A 63 -16.73 -13.21 10.62
CA GLN A 63 -18.03 -12.75 11.12
C GLN A 63 -17.95 -11.49 11.99
N HIS A 64 -16.79 -11.24 12.61
CA HIS A 64 -16.58 -10.13 13.53
C HIS A 64 -15.54 -9.10 13.04
N ILE A 65 -14.93 -9.29 11.85
CA ILE A 65 -13.84 -8.44 11.38
C ILE A 65 -14.05 -8.07 9.90
N GLN A 66 -14.08 -6.77 9.64
CA GLN A 66 -14.12 -6.17 8.31
C GLN A 66 -12.88 -5.28 8.10
N LEU A 67 -12.20 -5.44 6.97
CA LEU A 67 -11.06 -4.62 6.56
C LEU A 67 -11.49 -3.66 5.45
N LEU A 68 -10.98 -2.43 5.46
CA LEU A 68 -11.17 -1.46 4.38
C LEU A 68 -9.85 -1.25 3.65
N ASP A 69 -9.82 -1.54 2.34
CA ASP A 69 -8.73 -1.17 1.45
C ASP A 69 -8.93 0.27 0.97
N CYS A 70 -8.08 1.17 1.43
CA CYS A 70 -8.14 2.58 1.07
C CYS A 70 -7.19 2.89 -0.10
N PRO A 71 -7.54 3.86 -0.98
CA PRO A 71 -6.60 4.37 -1.97
C PRO A 71 -5.31 4.87 -1.29
N GLY A 72 -4.19 4.79 -2.02
CA GLY A 72 -2.92 5.29 -1.51
C GLY A 72 -2.96 6.80 -1.31
N VAL A 73 -2.60 7.28 -0.12
CA VAL A 73 -2.56 8.71 0.20
C VAL A 73 -1.15 9.22 -0.03
N VAL A 74 -1.01 10.24 -0.88
CA VAL A 74 0.23 10.97 -1.10
C VAL A 74 0.06 12.32 -0.41
N MET A 75 0.75 12.54 0.70
CA MET A 75 0.83 13.87 1.29
C MET A 75 1.88 14.68 0.51
N GLU A 76 1.54 15.92 0.16
CA GLU A 76 2.51 16.90 -0.33
C GLU A 76 3.37 17.36 0.85
N THR A 77 4.30 16.52 1.29
CA THR A 77 5.50 17.05 1.94
C THR A 77 6.21 17.90 0.90
N GLY A 78 6.73 19.08 1.26
CA GLY A 78 7.46 20.01 0.37
C GLY A 78 8.80 19.44 -0.15
N ASP A 79 8.82 18.15 -0.42
CA ASP A 79 9.89 17.38 -1.00
C ASP A 79 10.14 17.85 -2.45
N PRO A 80 11.38 17.72 -2.94
CA PRO A 80 11.70 18.01 -4.32
C PRO A 80 10.86 17.13 -5.28
N PRO A 81 10.53 17.62 -6.49
CA PRO A 81 9.63 16.94 -7.43
C PRO A 81 10.07 15.52 -7.82
N ALA A 82 11.34 15.16 -7.63
CA ALA A 82 11.87 13.82 -7.84
C ALA A 82 11.51 12.81 -6.72
N ALA A 83 11.09 13.26 -5.54
CA ALA A 83 10.88 12.39 -4.37
C ALA A 83 9.59 11.56 -4.49
N ALA A 84 8.50 12.15 -4.97
CA ALA A 84 7.22 11.43 -5.11
C ALA A 84 7.30 10.25 -6.10
N PRO A 85 7.90 10.39 -7.29
CA PRO A 85 8.13 9.25 -8.18
C PRO A 85 9.01 8.14 -7.57
N LEU A 86 10.07 8.51 -6.83
CA LEU A 86 10.95 7.53 -6.16
C LEU A 86 10.23 6.72 -5.08
N ARG A 87 9.15 7.25 -4.51
CA ARG A 87 8.31 6.54 -3.54
C ARG A 87 7.18 5.73 -4.20
N GLY A 88 7.17 5.60 -5.53
CA GLY A 88 6.16 4.85 -6.26
C GLY A 88 4.77 5.51 -6.26
N ALA A 89 4.66 6.80 -5.95
CA ALA A 89 3.40 7.53 -6.00
C ALA A 89 2.93 7.84 -7.42
N LEU A 90 3.85 7.89 -8.39
CA LEU A 90 3.57 8.23 -9.77
C LEU A 90 3.89 7.06 -10.70
N ALA A 91 3.00 6.78 -11.64
CA ALA A 91 3.27 5.77 -12.67
C ALA A 91 4.41 6.26 -13.58
N PRO A 92 5.35 5.39 -14.00
CA PRO A 92 6.48 5.80 -14.86
C PRO A 92 6.04 6.54 -16.12
N GLN A 93 4.87 6.18 -16.66
CA GLN A 93 4.27 6.78 -17.86
C GLN A 93 3.83 8.25 -17.66
N ARG A 94 3.65 8.71 -16.41
CA ARG A 94 3.20 10.08 -16.09
C ARG A 94 4.34 10.99 -15.64
N LEU A 95 5.58 10.48 -15.63
CA LEU A 95 6.77 11.28 -15.35
C LEU A 95 6.99 12.32 -16.46
N ARG A 96 7.02 13.60 -16.09
CA ARG A 96 7.38 14.69 -17.02
C ARG A 96 8.88 14.71 -17.32
N ASP A 97 9.70 14.43 -16.32
CA ASP A 97 11.15 14.27 -16.44
C ASP A 97 11.57 12.92 -15.85
N PRO A 98 11.84 11.90 -16.71
CA PRO A 98 12.28 10.60 -16.25
C PRO A 98 13.79 10.56 -15.90
N LEU A 99 14.59 11.53 -16.33
CA LEU A 99 16.05 11.53 -16.14
C LEU A 99 16.42 11.86 -14.68
N SER A 100 15.74 12.83 -14.08
CA SER A 100 15.95 13.20 -12.67
C SER A 100 15.79 12.03 -11.68
N PRO A 101 14.67 11.28 -11.66
CA PRO A 101 14.52 10.12 -10.79
C PRO A 101 15.47 8.97 -11.18
N ALA A 102 15.78 8.77 -12.47
CA ALA A 102 16.76 7.76 -12.89
C ALA A 102 18.17 8.06 -12.36
N ALA A 103 18.63 9.32 -12.46
CA ALA A 103 19.90 9.76 -11.89
C ALA A 103 19.93 9.63 -10.37
N ALA A 104 18.81 9.89 -9.68
CA ALA A 104 18.69 9.68 -8.24
C ALA A 104 18.76 8.20 -7.83
N ILE A 105 18.21 7.30 -8.64
CA ILE A 105 18.34 5.84 -8.45
C ILE A 105 19.80 5.43 -8.64
N LEU A 106 20.45 5.87 -9.72
CA LEU A 106 21.86 5.55 -9.99
C LEU A 106 22.79 6.02 -8.88
N ARG A 107 22.49 7.15 -8.22
CA ARG A 107 23.24 7.61 -7.04
C ARG A 107 23.02 6.75 -5.79
N ARG A 108 21.91 6.02 -5.70
CA ARG A 108 21.55 5.17 -4.55
C ARG A 108 21.95 3.71 -4.74
N CYS A 109 22.12 3.27 -5.98
CA CYS A 109 22.53 1.90 -6.30
C CYS A 109 24.06 1.80 -6.38
N PRO A 110 24.70 0.84 -5.70
CA PRO A 110 26.10 0.55 -5.90
C PRO A 110 26.36 0.08 -7.35
N PRO A 111 27.51 0.43 -7.94
CA PRO A 111 27.80 0.17 -9.35
C PRO A 111 27.75 -1.32 -9.73
N GLN A 112 27.96 -2.22 -8.77
CA GLN A 112 27.86 -3.67 -8.92
C GLN A 112 26.44 -4.18 -9.24
N GLN A 113 25.39 -3.40 -8.97
CA GLN A 113 24.00 -3.78 -9.23
C GLN A 113 23.42 -3.15 -10.49
N VAL A 114 24.18 -2.28 -11.18
CA VAL A 114 23.71 -1.50 -12.33
C VAL A 114 24.27 -2.03 -13.65
N GLY A 115 25.44 -2.67 -13.64
CA GLY A 115 25.98 -3.44 -14.75
C GLY A 115 25.80 -4.92 -14.49
N GLY A 116 25.00 -5.61 -15.31
CA GLY A 116 24.79 -7.05 -15.19
C GLY A 116 26.10 -7.83 -15.21
N GLY A 117 26.28 -8.67 -14.19
CA GLY A 117 27.05 -9.91 -14.26
C GLY A 117 26.08 -11.08 -14.32
#